data_AF-A0AAQ3SN38-F1
#
_entry.id   AF-A0AAQ3SN38-F1
#
_cell.length_a   1.000
_cell.length_b   1.000
_cell.length_c   1.000
_cell.angle_alpha   90.00
_cell.angle_beta   90.00
_cell.angle_gamma   90.00
#
_symmetry.space_group_name_H-M   'P 1'
#
loop_
_entity.id
_entity.type
_entity.pdbx_description
1 polymer ?
#
loop_
_entity_poly.entity_id
_entity_poly.type
_entity_poly.pdbx_seq_one_letter_code
_entity_poly.pdbx_strand_id
1 'polypeptide(L)'
;MGSVDKTLFLLSRGRDTLIVQIYVDDIIFDGSSHALVSSFAEQMSREFEMSLMGELQFFLGLQIKHDLEGTFVHQAKYTMDILKKFTMGDSKPMTSPMSTNTALDADEDGEAVDQKEFRGMIGSLLYLTATRSDIQFAVCLYALYQASPRTSHRQTVKRIFRYLKFTPELDLWYSSSSSLSLRGFSDADHAGCRIDRKSTSSTCQLLGTSLVSWPSRNCCSQLLWIKATLSDFGLKYGRIPLLVDSTSAISVAKNPVLHSRTKHIDVRLQVEGVDNALIKGEVESQWTGLIALLV
;
A
#
# COMPACT_ATOMS: atom_id res chain seq x y z
N MET A 1 7.45 12.09 -21.63
CA MET A 1 8.12 11.49 -20.46
C MET A 1 7.50 12.11 -19.22
N GLY A 2 7.25 11.31 -18.19
CA GLY A 2 6.67 11.77 -16.95
C GLY A 2 7.55 12.81 -16.24
N SER A 3 6.88 13.75 -15.58
CA SER A 3 7.49 14.74 -14.72
C SER A 3 8.00 14.12 -13.42
N VAL A 4 7.25 13.19 -12.84
CA VAL A 4 7.56 12.42 -11.63
C VAL A 4 8.26 11.12 -12.00
N ASP A 5 7.63 10.29 -12.83
CA ASP A 5 8.22 9.04 -13.29
C ASP A 5 8.91 9.24 -14.65
N LYS A 6 10.24 9.24 -14.63
CA LYS A 6 11.07 9.40 -15.84
C LYS A 6 11.01 8.19 -16.77
N THR A 7 10.50 7.07 -16.29
CA THR A 7 10.37 5.82 -17.06
C THR A 7 8.97 5.63 -17.63
N LEU A 8 8.04 6.53 -17.32
CA LEU A 8 6.72 6.61 -17.93
C LEU A 8 6.73 7.52 -19.17
N PHE A 9 6.19 7.02 -20.27
CA PHE A 9 6.02 7.75 -21.52
C PHE A 9 4.55 7.73 -21.94
N LEU A 10 4.04 8.91 -22.26
CA LEU A 10 2.70 9.12 -22.76
C LEU A 10 2.81 9.70 -24.16
N LEU A 11 2.21 9.03 -25.14
CA LEU A 11 2.00 9.54 -26.49
C LEU A 11 0.51 9.80 -26.65
N SER A 12 0.14 11.04 -26.94
CA SER A 12 -1.24 11.43 -27.25
C SER A 12 -1.33 11.99 -28.67
N ARG A 13 -2.20 11.41 -29.49
CA ARG A 13 -2.50 11.80 -30.87
C ARG A 13 -4.00 11.93 -31.05
N GLY A 14 -4.55 13.12 -30.76
CA GLY A 14 -5.98 13.36 -30.83
C GLY A 14 -6.73 12.53 -29.78
N ARG A 15 -7.48 11.51 -30.23
CA ARG A 15 -8.16 10.55 -29.34
C ARG A 15 -7.31 9.34 -29.00
N ASP A 16 -6.23 9.11 -29.75
CA ASP A 16 -5.35 7.98 -29.50
C ASP A 16 -4.35 8.28 -28.38
N THR A 17 -4.22 7.33 -27.45
CA THR A 17 -3.28 7.42 -26.34
C THR A 17 -2.52 6.11 -26.24
N LEU A 18 -1.19 6.19 -26.13
CA LEU A 18 -0.31 5.07 -25.81
C LEU A 18 0.45 5.42 -24.54
N ILE A 19 0.41 4.50 -23.60
CA ILE A 19 1.11 4.55 -22.33
C ILE A 19 2.20 3.49 -22.39
N VAL A 20 3.43 3.87 -22.06
CA VAL A 20 4.58 2.97 -22.01
C VAL A 20 5.31 3.19 -20.70
N GLN A 21 5.48 2.14 -19.92
CA GLN A 21 6.26 2.09 -18.69
C GLN A 21 7.46 1.17 -18.91
N ILE A 22 8.66 1.70 -18.68
CA ILE A 22 9.90 0.93 -18.77
C ILE A 22 10.37 0.58 -17.36
N TYR A 23 10.68 -0.69 -17.13
CA TYR A 23 11.30 -1.16 -15.90
C TYR A 23 12.48 -2.08 -16.22
N VAL A 24 13.70 -1.54 -16.12
CA VAL A 24 14.94 -2.26 -16.48
C VAL A 24 14.82 -2.83 -17.90
N ASP A 25 14.73 -4.14 -18.05
CA ASP A 25 14.65 -4.85 -19.33
C ASP A 25 13.20 -5.09 -19.79
N ASP A 26 12.22 -4.86 -18.90
CA ASP A 26 10.80 -5.08 -19.17
C ASP A 26 10.10 -3.79 -19.62
N ILE A 27 9.24 -3.90 -20.62
CA ILE A 27 8.39 -2.79 -21.09
C ILE A 27 6.93 -3.20 -20.98
N ILE A 28 6.18 -2.48 -20.16
CA ILE A 28 4.72 -2.55 -20.14
C ILE A 28 4.21 -1.43 -21.03
N PHE A 29 3.27 -1.73 -21.91
CA PHE A 29 2.60 -0.72 -22.69
C PHE A 29 1.15 -1.10 -22.95
N ASP A 30 0.31 -0.08 -23.06
CA ASP A 30 -1.09 -0.22 -23.41
C ASP A 30 -1.56 1.02 -24.17
N GLY A 31 -2.60 0.88 -24.98
CA GLY A 31 -3.09 1.96 -25.81
C GLY A 31 -4.57 1.89 -26.13
N SER A 32 -5.12 3.04 -26.52
CA SER A 32 -6.54 3.21 -26.85
C SER A 32 -7.03 2.39 -28.05
N SER A 33 -6.12 1.91 -28.90
CA SER A 33 -6.45 1.10 -30.07
C SER A 33 -5.43 0.00 -30.31
N HIS A 34 -5.92 -1.17 -30.72
CA HIS A 34 -5.07 -2.32 -31.04
C HIS A 34 -4.07 -1.99 -32.15
N ALA A 35 -4.46 -1.18 -33.15
CA ALA A 35 -3.55 -0.78 -34.22
C ALA A 35 -2.34 0.01 -33.71
N LEU A 36 -2.55 0.91 -32.73
CA LEU A 36 -1.48 1.68 -32.11
C LEU A 36 -0.54 0.80 -31.29
N VAL A 37 -1.10 -0.14 -30.52
CA VAL A 37 -0.34 -1.11 -29.72
C VAL A 37 0.49 -2.04 -30.62
N SER A 38 -0.10 -2.58 -31.69
CA SER A 38 0.61 -3.43 -32.65
C SER A 38 1.72 -2.68 -33.38
N SER A 39 1.44 -1.45 -33.86
CA SER A 39 2.45 -0.63 -34.52
C SER A 39 3.63 -0.30 -33.60
N PHE A 40 3.35 -0.03 -32.32
CA PHE A 40 4.41 0.20 -31.34
C PHE A 40 5.24 -1.06 -31.09
N ALA A 41 4.60 -2.21 -30.90
CA ALA A 41 5.29 -3.48 -30.69
C ALA A 41 6.19 -3.85 -31.88
N GLU A 42 5.69 -3.70 -33.12
CA GLU A 42 6.48 -3.94 -34.34
C GLU A 42 7.69 -3.01 -34.45
N GLN A 43 7.51 -1.72 -34.12
CA GLN A 43 8.59 -0.75 -34.13
C GLN A 43 9.66 -1.11 -33.10
N MET A 44 9.25 -1.43 -31.87
CA MET A 44 10.18 -1.77 -30.80
C MET A 44 10.95 -3.05 -31.09
N SER A 45 10.30 -4.10 -31.60
CA SER A 45 10.95 -5.35 -31.99
C SER A 45 11.89 -5.22 -33.20
N ARG A 46 11.73 -4.17 -34.01
CA ARG A 46 12.62 -3.89 -35.15
C ARG A 46 13.89 -3.17 -34.69
N GLU A 47 13.76 -2.22 -33.77
CA GLU A 47 14.89 -1.40 -33.30
C GLU A 47 15.68 -2.08 -32.16
N PHE A 48 15.04 -2.96 -31.39
CA PHE A 48 15.62 -3.62 -30.22
C PHE A 48 15.44 -5.14 -30.27
N GLU A 49 16.41 -5.87 -29.76
CA GLU A 49 16.31 -7.32 -29.55
C GLU A 49 15.35 -7.61 -28.38
N MET A 50 14.06 -7.70 -28.67
CA MET A 50 13.03 -7.96 -27.67
C MET A 50 11.93 -8.88 -28.18
N SER A 51 11.24 -9.53 -27.24
CA SER A 51 10.16 -10.48 -27.53
C SER A 51 8.86 -10.01 -26.90
N LEU A 52 7.78 -10.03 -27.67
CA LEU A 52 6.45 -9.72 -27.17
C LEU A 52 5.94 -10.88 -26.32
N MET A 53 5.67 -10.62 -25.04
CA MET A 53 5.19 -11.63 -24.08
C MET A 53 3.66 -11.81 -24.09
N GLY A 54 2.94 -11.05 -24.93
CA GLY A 54 1.48 -11.07 -25.00
C GLY A 54 0.84 -10.30 -23.85
N GLU A 55 -0.30 -10.80 -23.36
CA GLU A 55 -1.04 -10.18 -22.27
C GLU A 55 -0.25 -10.22 -20.96
N LEU A 56 -0.29 -9.11 -20.20
CA LEU A 56 0.45 -8.97 -18.95
C LEU A 56 -0.12 -9.88 -17.87
N GLN A 57 0.52 -11.03 -17.64
CA GLN A 57 0.13 -12.02 -16.62
C GLN A 57 1.00 -11.94 -15.35
N PHE A 58 2.24 -11.47 -15.47
CA PHE A 58 3.18 -11.38 -14.36
C PHE A 58 4.03 -10.11 -14.49
N PHE A 59 4.22 -9.39 -13.39
CA PHE A 59 5.12 -8.25 -13.33
C PHE A 59 5.70 -8.06 -11.93
N LEU A 60 7.02 -7.97 -11.80
CA LEU A 60 7.71 -7.76 -10.51
C LEU A 60 7.30 -8.73 -9.39
N GLY A 61 6.94 -9.97 -9.76
CA GLY A 61 6.46 -11.00 -8.82
C GLY A 61 5.01 -10.84 -8.38
N LEU A 62 4.27 -9.92 -8.99
CA LEU A 62 2.82 -9.83 -8.95
C LEU A 62 2.22 -10.66 -10.09
N GLN A 63 1.10 -11.31 -9.81
CA GLN A 63 0.30 -12.03 -10.79
C GLN A 63 -0.91 -11.18 -11.15
N ILE A 64 -1.20 -11.11 -12.43
CA ILE A 64 -2.26 -10.26 -12.99
C ILE A 64 -3.21 -11.16 -13.76
N LYS A 65 -4.49 -11.08 -13.40
CA LYS A 65 -5.56 -11.79 -14.09
C LYS A 65 -6.57 -10.78 -14.60
N HIS A 66 -6.77 -10.77 -15.91
CA HIS A 66 -7.74 -9.91 -16.57
C HIS A 66 -9.09 -10.60 -16.65
N ASP A 67 -10.15 -9.81 -16.44
CA ASP A 67 -11.55 -10.18 -16.60
C ASP A 67 -12.27 -9.03 -17.33
N LEU A 68 -13.45 -9.30 -17.89
CA LEU A 68 -14.26 -8.29 -18.57
C LEU A 68 -14.69 -7.16 -17.61
N GLU A 69 -14.87 -7.50 -16.32
CA GLU A 69 -15.32 -6.56 -15.29
C GLU A 69 -14.17 -5.82 -14.58
N GLY A 70 -12.92 -6.17 -14.87
CA GLY A 70 -11.75 -5.59 -14.21
C GLY A 70 -10.52 -6.50 -14.16
N THR A 71 -9.55 -6.10 -13.35
CA THR A 71 -8.26 -6.77 -13.21
C THR A 71 -8.01 -7.17 -11.76
N PHE A 72 -7.60 -8.42 -11.54
CA PHE A 72 -7.09 -8.89 -10.26
C PHE A 72 -5.57 -8.81 -10.22
N VAL A 73 -5.03 -8.29 -9.12
CA VAL A 73 -3.60 -8.31 -8.82
C VAL A 73 -3.37 -9.10 -7.53
N HIS A 74 -2.60 -10.18 -7.63
CA HIS A 74 -2.44 -11.14 -6.55
C HIS A 74 -1.05 -11.75 -6.45
N GLN A 75 -0.77 -12.39 -5.32
CA GLN A 75 0.50 -13.05 -5.04
C GLN A 75 0.31 -14.49 -4.51
N ALA A 76 -0.79 -15.16 -4.90
CA ALA A 76 -1.15 -16.50 -4.44
C ALA A 76 0.00 -17.53 -4.52
N LYS A 77 0.76 -17.55 -5.62
CA LYS A 77 1.93 -18.44 -5.76
C LYS A 77 2.99 -18.13 -4.70
N TYR A 78 3.33 -16.86 -4.52
CA TYR A 78 4.29 -16.43 -3.50
C TYR A 78 3.81 -16.77 -2.09
N THR A 79 2.52 -16.59 -1.81
CA THR A 79 1.89 -16.98 -0.53
C THR A 79 2.10 -18.48 -0.26
N MET A 80 1.87 -19.35 -1.25
CA MET A 80 2.12 -20.78 -1.10
C MET A 80 3.60 -21.10 -0.90
N ASP A 81 4.49 -20.43 -1.63
CA ASP A 81 5.94 -20.61 -1.53
C ASP A 81 6.46 -20.24 -0.13
N ILE A 82 6.01 -19.13 0.45
CA ILE A 82 6.42 -18.74 1.81
C ILE A 82 5.82 -19.66 2.88
N LEU A 83 4.59 -20.16 2.70
CA LEU A 83 3.99 -21.14 3.60
C LEU A 83 4.79 -22.45 3.60
N LYS A 84 5.26 -22.89 2.43
CA LYS A 84 6.13 -24.07 2.30
C LYS A 84 7.50 -23.80 2.91
N LYS A 85 8.12 -22.66 2.62
CA LYS A 85 9.44 -22.25 3.11
C LYS A 85 9.55 -22.27 4.64
N PHE A 86 8.51 -21.83 5.34
CA PHE A 86 8.49 -21.77 6.81
C PHE A 86 7.71 -22.93 7.47
N THR A 87 7.48 -24.02 6.74
CA THR A 87 6.84 -25.25 7.25
C THR A 87 5.45 -24.99 7.86
N MET A 88 4.67 -24.12 7.22
CA MET A 88 3.32 -23.72 7.64
C MET A 88 2.21 -24.46 6.86
N GLY A 89 2.57 -25.35 5.92
CA GLY A 89 1.65 -26.12 5.09
C GLY A 89 0.61 -26.93 5.89
N ASP A 90 1.02 -27.58 6.98
CA ASP A 90 0.13 -28.42 7.82
C ASP A 90 -0.44 -27.67 9.03
N SER A 91 -0.15 -26.37 9.16
CA SER A 91 -0.62 -25.59 10.30
C SER A 91 -2.14 -25.42 10.30
N LYS A 92 -2.77 -25.35 11.49
CA LYS A 92 -4.21 -25.07 11.59
C LYS A 92 -4.49 -23.65 11.10
N PRO A 93 -5.45 -23.39 10.21
CA PRO A 93 -5.75 -22.02 9.77
C PRO A 93 -6.20 -21.12 10.92
N MET A 94 -6.08 -19.80 10.75
CA MET A 94 -6.57 -18.78 11.68
C MET A 94 -7.38 -17.75 10.93
N THR A 95 -8.43 -17.21 11.54
CA THR A 95 -9.33 -16.24 10.88
C THR A 95 -8.88 -14.79 11.01
N SER A 96 -7.83 -14.51 11.79
CA SER A 96 -7.29 -13.16 12.00
C SER A 96 -5.76 -13.15 12.09
N PRO A 97 -5.10 -12.11 11.52
CA PRO A 97 -3.64 -12.00 11.54
C PRO A 97 -3.08 -11.68 12.93
N MET A 98 -3.87 -11.05 13.79
CA MET A 98 -3.52 -10.64 15.15
C MET A 98 -4.57 -11.11 16.16
N SER A 99 -4.19 -11.25 17.43
CA SER A 99 -5.14 -11.48 18.53
C SER A 99 -5.56 -10.15 19.15
N THR A 100 -6.82 -10.03 19.55
CA THR A 100 -7.41 -8.82 20.14
C THR A 100 -6.81 -8.45 21.51
N ASN A 101 -6.19 -9.41 22.21
CA ASN A 101 -5.60 -9.22 23.54
C ASN A 101 -4.06 -9.28 23.56
N THR A 102 -3.39 -9.14 22.43
CA THR A 102 -1.92 -9.28 22.39
C THR A 102 -1.25 -8.00 22.90
N ALA A 103 -1.10 -7.86 24.22
CA ALA A 103 -0.10 -6.96 24.77
C ALA A 103 1.27 -7.63 24.56
N LEU A 104 1.95 -7.29 23.47
CA LEU A 104 3.33 -7.70 23.25
C LEU A 104 4.24 -6.66 23.88
N ASP A 105 5.02 -7.11 24.84
CA ASP A 105 6.17 -6.40 25.38
C ASP A 105 7.46 -6.99 24.78
N ALA A 106 8.62 -6.52 25.25
CA ALA A 106 9.91 -6.98 24.75
C ALA A 106 10.21 -8.45 25.10
N ASP A 107 9.46 -9.05 26.04
CA ASP A 107 9.65 -10.42 26.53
C ASP A 107 11.13 -10.71 26.84
N GLU A 108 11.77 -9.86 27.65
CA GLU A 108 13.23 -9.88 27.86
C GLU A 108 13.73 -11.22 28.45
N ASP A 109 12.88 -11.85 29.27
CA ASP A 109 13.11 -13.16 29.89
C ASP A 109 12.70 -14.34 28.97
N GLY A 110 12.06 -14.05 27.84
CA GLY A 110 11.61 -15.05 26.88
C GLY A 110 12.76 -15.77 26.19
N GLU A 111 12.49 -16.98 25.70
CA GLU A 111 13.49 -17.74 24.94
C GLU A 111 13.85 -17.01 23.64
N ALA A 112 15.16 -16.80 23.43
CA ALA A 112 15.67 -16.14 22.24
C ALA A 112 15.40 -16.97 20.96
N VAL A 113 15.04 -16.28 19.88
CA VAL A 113 14.84 -16.88 18.56
C VAL A 113 15.98 -16.49 17.63
N ASP A 114 16.31 -17.37 16.68
CA ASP A 114 17.30 -17.07 15.66
C ASP A 114 16.89 -15.81 14.86
N GLN A 115 17.77 -14.80 14.86
CA GLN A 115 17.49 -13.52 14.21
C GLN A 115 17.35 -13.66 12.69
N LYS A 116 18.11 -14.59 12.08
CA LYS A 116 18.08 -14.79 10.63
C LYS A 116 16.77 -15.43 10.19
N GLU A 117 16.28 -16.44 10.92
CA GLU A 117 14.96 -17.04 10.75
C GLU A 117 13.87 -15.96 10.86
N PHE A 118 13.85 -15.21 11.95
CA PHE A 118 12.82 -14.20 12.21
C PHE A 118 12.82 -13.09 11.16
N ARG A 119 13.99 -12.54 10.80
CA ARG A 119 14.12 -11.54 9.73
C ARG A 119 13.70 -12.10 8.38
N GLY A 120 13.99 -13.38 8.12
CA GLY A 120 13.52 -14.07 6.93
C GLY A 120 11.99 -14.12 6.84
N MET A 121 11.32 -14.42 7.97
CA MET A 121 9.86 -14.43 8.05
C MET A 121 9.27 -13.03 7.82
N ILE A 122 9.77 -12.02 8.53
CA ILE A 122 9.32 -10.63 8.40
C ILE A 122 9.55 -10.10 6.98
N GLY A 123 10.73 -10.32 6.40
CA GLY A 123 11.04 -9.89 5.03
C GLY A 123 10.10 -10.51 3.99
N SER A 124 9.79 -11.81 4.12
CA SER A 124 8.82 -12.48 3.25
C SER A 124 7.41 -11.91 3.40
N LEU A 125 6.98 -11.58 4.62
CA LEU A 125 5.66 -10.99 4.86
C LEU A 125 5.59 -9.53 4.37
N LEU A 126 6.65 -8.74 4.56
CA LEU A 126 6.74 -7.36 4.06
C LEU A 126 6.58 -7.30 2.54
N TYR A 127 7.19 -8.23 1.80
CA TYR A 127 6.99 -8.32 0.36
C TYR A 127 5.53 -8.60 -0.01
N LEU A 128 4.85 -9.46 0.74
CA LEU A 128 3.43 -9.78 0.53
C LEU A 128 2.47 -8.62 0.86
N THR A 129 2.90 -7.66 1.70
CA THR A 129 2.06 -6.47 2.01
C THR A 129 1.78 -5.59 0.79
N ALA A 130 2.46 -5.82 -0.34
CA ALA A 130 2.18 -5.17 -1.63
C ALA A 130 0.79 -5.52 -2.19
N THR A 131 0.25 -6.70 -1.90
CA THR A 131 -1.15 -7.06 -2.25
C THR A 131 -2.03 -7.37 -1.04
N ARG A 132 -1.44 -7.50 0.15
CA ARG A 132 -2.11 -7.88 1.40
C ARG A 132 -2.05 -6.76 2.43
N SER A 133 -2.87 -5.72 2.23
CA SER A 133 -2.98 -4.59 3.17
C SER A 133 -3.51 -5.01 4.54
N ASP A 134 -4.35 -6.04 4.58
CA ASP A 134 -4.96 -6.65 5.76
C ASP A 134 -3.97 -7.23 6.78
N ILE A 135 -2.76 -7.60 6.36
CA ILE A 135 -1.71 -8.08 7.27
C ILE A 135 -0.68 -7.00 7.63
N GLN A 136 -0.69 -5.86 6.93
CA GLN A 136 0.40 -4.89 6.97
C GLN A 136 0.65 -4.38 8.39
N PHE A 137 -0.40 -4.00 9.11
CA PHE A 137 -0.28 -3.53 10.49
C PHE A 137 0.41 -4.57 11.40
N ALA A 138 -0.03 -5.83 11.33
CA ALA A 138 0.56 -6.91 12.12
C ALA A 138 2.02 -7.16 11.79
N VAL A 139 2.37 -7.14 10.49
CA VAL A 139 3.76 -7.32 10.03
C VAL A 139 4.64 -6.17 10.51
N CYS A 140 4.20 -4.92 10.36
CA CYS A 140 4.94 -3.75 10.80
C CYS A 140 5.14 -3.73 12.32
N LEU A 141 4.13 -4.10 13.09
CA LEU A 141 4.23 -4.20 14.55
C LEU A 141 5.29 -5.22 14.97
N TYR A 142 5.29 -6.42 14.38
CA TYR A 142 6.22 -7.48 14.77
C TYR A 142 7.64 -7.28 14.22
N ALA A 143 7.79 -6.50 13.14
CA ALA A 143 9.10 -6.12 12.62
C ALA A 143 9.95 -5.33 13.63
N LEU A 144 9.32 -4.66 14.61
CA LEU A 144 10.02 -3.93 15.68
C LEU A 144 10.95 -4.83 16.51
N TYR A 145 10.60 -6.11 16.65
CA TYR A 145 11.33 -7.07 17.49
C TYR A 145 12.45 -7.80 16.72
N GLN A 146 12.72 -7.45 15.47
CA GLN A 146 13.71 -8.15 14.61
C GLN A 146 15.16 -8.07 15.11
N ALA A 147 15.46 -7.15 16.03
CA ALA A 147 16.78 -6.99 16.63
C ALA A 147 17.03 -8.01 17.76
N SER A 148 15.99 -8.38 18.50
CA SER A 148 16.05 -9.34 19.61
C SER A 148 14.74 -10.12 19.72
N PRO A 149 14.45 -11.04 18.78
CA PRO A 149 13.19 -11.75 18.74
C PRO A 149 13.12 -12.86 19.81
N ARG A 150 11.90 -13.14 20.26
CA ARG A 150 11.60 -14.10 21.33
C ARG A 150 10.59 -15.13 20.84
N THR A 151 10.44 -16.24 21.55
CA THR A 151 9.51 -17.31 21.16
C THR A 151 8.07 -16.78 21.07
N SER A 152 7.67 -15.85 21.94
CA SER A 152 6.38 -15.12 21.86
C SER A 152 6.23 -14.36 20.54
N HIS A 153 7.23 -13.56 20.14
CA HIS A 153 7.26 -12.84 18.86
C HIS A 153 7.17 -13.80 17.67
N ARG A 154 7.89 -14.92 17.69
CA ARG A 154 7.82 -15.91 16.60
C ARG A 154 6.43 -16.54 16.48
N GLN A 155 5.75 -16.79 17.60
CA GLN A 155 4.39 -17.34 17.60
C GLN A 155 3.38 -16.37 16.96
N THR A 156 3.52 -15.06 17.19
CA THR A 156 2.63 -14.07 16.56
C THR A 156 2.85 -13.96 15.06
N VAL A 157 4.11 -14.03 14.59
CA VAL A 157 4.40 -14.10 13.15
C VAL A 157 3.88 -15.39 12.52
N LYS A 158 4.01 -16.53 13.22
CA LYS A 158 3.38 -17.81 12.79
C LYS A 158 1.86 -17.70 12.69
N ARG A 159 1.20 -16.89 13.52
CA ARG A 159 -0.24 -16.61 13.38
C ARG A 159 -0.58 -15.96 12.04
N ILE A 160 0.22 -14.99 11.58
CA ILE A 160 0.03 -14.34 10.28
C ILE A 160 0.08 -15.39 9.15
N PHE A 161 1.06 -16.29 9.16
CA PHE A 161 1.12 -17.38 8.18
C PHE A 161 -0.11 -18.31 8.24
N ARG A 162 -0.60 -18.64 9.44
CA ARG A 162 -1.85 -19.42 9.60
C ARG A 162 -3.07 -18.69 9.03
N TYR A 163 -3.08 -17.37 9.11
CA TYR A 163 -4.11 -16.54 8.51
C TYR A 163 -4.00 -16.49 6.97
N LEU A 164 -2.79 -16.33 6.43
CA LEU A 164 -2.57 -16.44 4.99
C LEU A 164 -3.04 -17.77 4.41
N LYS A 165 -2.86 -18.87 5.15
CA LYS A 165 -3.41 -20.19 4.78
C LYS A 165 -4.94 -20.22 4.78
N PHE A 166 -5.60 -19.46 5.66
CA PHE A 166 -7.05 -19.34 5.69
C PHE A 166 -7.59 -18.50 4.54
N THR A 167 -6.83 -17.49 4.10
CA THR A 167 -7.21 -16.56 3.02
C THR A 167 -6.17 -16.57 1.88
N PRO A 168 -6.04 -17.67 1.12
CA PRO A 168 -5.05 -17.78 0.06
C PRO A 168 -5.40 -16.96 -1.20
N GLU A 169 -6.69 -16.69 -1.40
CA GLU A 169 -7.28 -16.01 -2.57
C GLU A 169 -7.64 -14.54 -2.30
N LEU A 170 -7.18 -13.96 -1.17
CA LEU A 170 -7.45 -12.56 -0.87
C LEU A 170 -6.53 -11.66 -1.70
N ASP A 171 -7.15 -10.93 -2.63
CA ASP A 171 -6.47 -10.24 -3.73
C ASP A 171 -6.98 -8.80 -3.91
N LEU A 172 -6.26 -8.00 -4.72
CA LEU A 172 -6.69 -6.64 -5.08
C LEU A 172 -7.55 -6.67 -6.35
N TRP A 173 -8.72 -6.01 -6.28
CA TRP A 173 -9.65 -5.89 -7.40
C TRP A 173 -9.70 -4.47 -7.97
N TYR A 174 -9.49 -4.35 -9.27
CA TYR A 174 -9.57 -3.11 -10.02
C TYR A 174 -10.70 -3.19 -11.05
N SER A 175 -11.88 -2.67 -10.71
CA SER A 175 -13.03 -2.74 -11.61
C SER A 175 -12.87 -1.79 -12.81
N SER A 176 -13.20 -2.28 -14.01
CA SER A 176 -13.24 -1.49 -15.24
C SER A 176 -14.32 -0.39 -15.22
N SER A 177 -15.33 -0.55 -14.37
CA SER A 177 -16.42 0.43 -14.17
C SER A 177 -16.10 1.51 -13.12
N SER A 178 -14.95 1.40 -12.43
CA SER A 178 -14.62 2.32 -11.34
C SER A 178 -14.28 3.70 -11.87
N SER A 179 -14.79 4.75 -11.20
CA SER A 179 -14.35 6.11 -11.48
C SER A 179 -12.86 6.28 -11.16
N LEU A 180 -12.16 7.17 -11.83
CA LEU A 180 -10.78 7.52 -11.44
C LEU A 180 -10.75 8.63 -10.37
N SER A 181 -11.64 8.61 -9.37
CA SER A 181 -11.69 9.64 -8.32
C SER A 181 -10.68 9.35 -7.19
N LEU A 182 -9.68 10.21 -7.00
CA LEU A 182 -8.67 10.01 -5.95
C LEU A 182 -9.20 10.48 -4.58
N ARG A 183 -9.11 9.62 -3.57
CA ARG A 183 -9.50 9.91 -2.18
C ARG A 183 -8.49 9.30 -1.20
N GLY A 184 -8.21 10.00 -0.11
CA GLY A 184 -7.41 9.46 0.99
C GLY A 184 -8.24 9.31 2.26
N PHE A 185 -7.87 8.34 3.07
CA PHE A 185 -8.40 8.12 4.41
C PHE A 185 -7.22 8.13 5.37
N SER A 186 -7.43 8.69 6.55
CA SER A 186 -6.48 8.57 7.65
C SER A 186 -7.24 8.34 8.94
N ASP A 187 -6.81 7.30 9.64
CA ASP A 187 -7.20 6.98 11.00
C ASP A 187 -5.91 6.94 11.86
N ALA A 188 -6.05 7.21 13.16
CA ALA A 188 -4.96 7.05 14.10
C ALA A 188 -5.49 6.71 15.48
N ASP A 189 -4.83 5.74 16.12
CA ASP A 189 -5.07 5.47 17.52
C ASP A 189 -4.56 6.64 18.40
N HIS A 190 -5.13 6.79 19.60
CA HIS A 190 -4.62 7.75 20.57
C HIS A 190 -3.68 7.05 21.56
N ALA A 191 -2.37 7.31 21.42
CA ALA A 191 -1.34 6.72 22.27
C ALA A 191 -1.41 5.18 22.38
N GLY A 192 -1.68 4.50 21.26
CA GLY A 192 -1.88 3.05 21.22
C GLY A 192 -0.62 2.25 21.57
N CYS A 193 0.57 2.80 21.34
CA CYS A 193 1.81 2.17 21.79
C CYS A 193 1.99 2.31 23.30
N ARG A 194 1.95 1.18 24.02
CA ARG A 194 2.11 1.15 25.49
C ARG A 194 3.50 1.56 25.97
N ILE A 195 4.51 1.45 25.11
CA ILE A 195 5.92 1.67 25.46
C ILE A 195 6.29 3.14 25.34
N ASP A 196 5.97 3.78 24.22
CA ASP A 196 6.39 5.16 23.93
C ASP A 196 5.22 6.15 23.83
N ARG A 197 3.99 5.70 24.10
CA ARG A 197 2.76 6.51 24.05
C ARG A 197 2.53 7.19 22.69
N LYS A 198 3.21 6.71 21.63
CA LYS A 198 3.01 7.23 20.27
C LYS A 198 1.74 6.64 19.67
N SER A 199 1.08 7.48 18.89
CA SER A 199 -0.04 7.09 18.05
C SER A 199 0.44 6.29 16.83
N THR A 200 -0.28 5.22 16.52
CA THR A 200 -0.16 4.51 15.24
C THR A 200 -1.16 5.09 14.27
N SER A 201 -0.69 5.58 13.13
CA SER A 201 -1.57 6.04 12.05
C SER A 201 -1.73 4.94 11.02
N SER A 202 -2.95 4.77 10.53
CA SER A 202 -3.26 3.99 9.33
C SER A 202 -3.75 4.96 8.26
N THR A 203 -3.35 4.71 7.02
CA THR A 203 -3.80 5.51 5.89
C THR A 203 -4.10 4.59 4.73
N CYS A 204 -5.09 4.96 3.93
CA CYS A 204 -5.32 4.30 2.65
C CYS A 204 -5.74 5.32 1.60
N GLN A 205 -5.31 5.08 0.37
CA GLN A 205 -5.63 5.90 -0.78
C GLN A 205 -6.36 5.03 -1.79
N LEU A 206 -7.53 5.51 -2.21
CA LEU A 206 -8.38 4.86 -3.18
C LEU A 206 -8.43 5.68 -4.47
N LEU A 207 -8.37 4.98 -5.59
CA LEU A 207 -8.72 5.51 -6.91
C LEU A 207 -10.07 4.90 -7.30
N GLY A 208 -11.13 5.69 -7.23
CA GLY A 208 -12.50 5.21 -7.29
C GLY A 208 -12.83 4.35 -6.10
N THR A 209 -13.12 3.08 -6.38
CA THR A 209 -13.40 2.03 -5.41
C THR A 209 -12.20 1.16 -5.10
N SER A 210 -11.09 1.33 -5.83
CA SER A 210 -9.94 0.44 -5.75
C SER A 210 -8.86 1.01 -4.83
N LEU A 211 -8.36 0.16 -3.94
CA LEU A 211 -7.26 0.48 -3.05
C LEU A 211 -5.95 0.48 -3.84
N VAL A 212 -5.25 1.62 -3.87
CA VAL A 212 -4.01 1.80 -4.66
C VAL A 212 -2.78 2.03 -3.80
N SER A 213 -2.95 2.47 -2.55
CA SER A 213 -1.84 2.68 -1.62
C SER A 213 -2.33 2.69 -0.17
N TRP A 214 -1.48 2.26 0.77
CA TRP A 214 -1.80 2.15 2.20
C TRP A 214 -0.55 2.29 3.08
N PRO A 215 0.21 3.39 3.02
CA PRO A 215 1.35 3.56 3.89
C PRO A 215 0.89 3.80 5.35
N SER A 216 1.72 3.38 6.30
CA SER A 216 1.48 3.63 7.73
C SER A 216 1.76 5.08 8.16
N ARG A 217 2.33 5.92 7.30
CA ARG A 217 2.70 7.30 7.61
C ARG A 217 2.49 8.25 6.44
N ASN A 218 2.23 9.52 6.76
CA ASN A 218 2.19 10.65 5.83
C ASN A 218 1.21 10.51 4.65
N CYS A 219 -0.10 10.46 4.96
CA CYS A 219 -1.17 10.36 3.95
C CYS A 219 -1.11 11.47 2.89
N CYS A 220 -0.84 12.72 3.31
CA CYS A 220 -0.84 13.87 2.41
C CYS A 220 0.31 13.80 1.39
N SER A 221 1.55 13.54 1.81
CA SER A 221 2.65 13.32 0.86
C SER A 221 2.36 12.19 -0.12
N GLN A 222 1.72 11.11 0.33
CA GLN A 222 1.34 10.00 -0.55
C GLN A 222 0.28 10.43 -1.58
N LEU A 223 -0.75 11.16 -1.16
CA LEU A 223 -1.78 11.70 -2.06
C LEU A 223 -1.19 12.65 -3.10
N LEU A 224 -0.26 13.52 -2.71
CA LEU A 224 0.41 14.44 -3.64
C LEU A 224 1.26 13.68 -4.65
N TRP A 225 1.99 12.65 -4.19
CA TRP A 225 2.76 11.81 -5.08
C TRP A 225 1.86 11.10 -6.09
N ILE A 226 0.76 10.47 -5.63
CA ILE A 226 -0.23 9.85 -6.52
C ILE A 226 -0.83 10.88 -7.49
N LYS A 227 -1.19 12.07 -7.03
CA LYS A 227 -1.70 13.17 -7.88
C LYS A 227 -0.73 13.52 -9.01
N ALA A 228 0.54 13.66 -8.66
CA ALA A 228 1.58 14.05 -9.60
C ALA A 228 1.85 12.91 -10.59
N THR A 229 1.89 11.65 -10.13
CA THR A 229 1.96 10.46 -10.98
C THR A 229 0.76 10.38 -11.94
N LEU A 230 -0.46 10.58 -11.46
CA LEU A 230 -1.65 10.60 -12.33
C LEU A 230 -1.63 11.74 -13.35
N SER A 231 -0.97 12.86 -13.02
CA SER A 231 -0.76 13.94 -13.98
C SER A 231 0.17 13.53 -15.13
N ASP A 232 1.14 12.64 -14.87
CA ASP A 232 1.98 12.04 -15.92
C ASP A 232 1.19 11.09 -16.84
N PHE A 233 0.13 10.46 -16.32
CA PHE A 233 -0.86 9.72 -17.11
C PHE A 233 -1.86 10.64 -17.85
N GLY A 234 -1.72 11.97 -17.74
CA GLY A 234 -2.62 12.94 -18.37
C GLY A 234 -3.89 13.24 -17.58
N LEU A 235 -4.04 12.71 -16.37
CA LEU A 235 -5.19 12.91 -15.50
C LEU A 235 -4.95 14.08 -14.54
N LYS A 236 -5.76 15.14 -14.67
CA LYS A 236 -5.64 16.34 -13.83
C LYS A 236 -6.64 16.30 -12.69
N TYR A 237 -6.14 16.46 -11.48
CA TYR A 237 -6.95 16.53 -10.27
C TYR A 237 -6.87 17.92 -9.64
N GLY A 238 -8.02 18.40 -9.17
CA GLY A 238 -8.11 19.60 -8.35
C GLY A 238 -7.69 19.32 -6.90
N ARG A 239 -8.56 19.69 -5.96
CA ARG A 239 -8.39 19.35 -4.55
C ARG A 239 -8.72 17.89 -4.30
N ILE A 240 -7.90 17.22 -3.50
CA ILE A 240 -8.10 15.82 -3.15
C ILE A 240 -8.77 15.73 -1.77
N PRO A 241 -9.90 15.04 -1.62
CA PRO A 241 -10.51 14.83 -0.33
C PRO A 241 -9.66 13.88 0.52
N LEU A 242 -9.36 14.31 1.74
CA LEU A 242 -8.77 13.51 2.81
C LEU A 242 -9.82 13.33 3.91
N LEU A 243 -10.30 12.10 4.05
CA LEU A 243 -11.33 11.74 5.01
C LEU A 243 -10.67 11.36 6.34
N VAL A 244 -11.10 12.03 7.40
CA VAL A 244 -10.58 11.87 8.78
C VAL A 244 -11.78 11.82 9.72
N ASP A 245 -11.74 10.94 10.71
CA ASP A 245 -12.82 10.78 11.71
C ASP A 245 -12.64 11.66 12.95
N SER A 246 -11.42 12.15 13.19
CA SER A 246 -11.08 13.07 14.27
C SER A 246 -11.43 14.54 13.95
N THR A 247 -12.48 15.05 14.60
CA THR A 247 -12.90 16.47 14.51
C THR A 247 -11.85 17.43 15.08
N SER A 248 -11.11 17.00 16.11
CA SER A 248 -10.01 17.76 16.68
C SER A 248 -8.84 17.87 15.70
N ALA A 249 -8.52 16.78 14.99
CA ALA A 249 -7.52 16.78 13.93
C ALA A 249 -7.88 17.77 12.81
N ILE A 250 -9.13 17.75 12.34
CA ILE A 250 -9.61 18.68 11.31
C ILE A 250 -9.51 20.14 11.79
N SER A 251 -9.85 20.39 13.06
CA SER A 251 -9.82 21.74 13.64
C SER A 251 -8.40 22.30 13.77
N VAL A 252 -7.43 21.45 14.13
CA VAL A 252 -6.01 21.81 14.18
C VAL A 252 -5.47 22.05 12.76
N ALA A 253 -5.83 21.22 11.79
CA ALA A 253 -5.40 21.37 10.40
C ALA A 253 -5.86 22.70 9.77
N LYS A 254 -7.06 23.17 10.13
CA LYS A 254 -7.64 24.42 9.62
C LYS A 254 -7.08 25.69 10.29
N ASN A 255 -6.32 25.57 11.38
CA ASN A 255 -5.84 26.72 12.14
C ASN A 255 -4.31 26.72 12.31
N PRO A 256 -3.57 27.49 11.50
CA PRO A 256 -2.10 27.54 11.54
C PRO A 256 -1.52 27.98 12.89
N VAL A 257 -2.28 28.76 13.68
CA VAL A 257 -1.85 29.26 14.99
C VAL A 257 -1.83 28.14 16.02
N LEU A 258 -2.78 27.20 15.96
CA LEU A 258 -2.86 26.06 16.88
C LEU A 258 -1.71 25.07 16.66
N HIS A 259 -1.22 24.91 15.43
CA HIS A 259 -0.09 24.03 15.11
C HIS A 259 1.19 24.38 15.89
N SER A 260 1.47 25.68 16.06
CA SER A 260 2.63 26.14 16.85
C SER A 260 2.53 25.80 18.34
N ARG A 261 1.30 25.71 18.88
CA ARG A 261 1.01 25.48 20.30
C ARG A 261 0.88 24.00 20.65
N THR A 262 0.61 23.12 19.69
CA THR A 262 0.47 21.68 19.90
C THR A 262 1.79 20.90 19.91
N LYS A 263 2.92 21.54 19.56
CA LYS A 263 4.27 20.94 19.55
C LYS A 263 4.74 20.38 20.90
N HIS A 264 4.08 20.78 22.00
CA HIS A 264 4.41 20.38 23.37
C HIS A 264 3.48 19.30 23.94
N ILE A 265 2.54 18.78 23.15
CA ILE A 265 1.66 17.68 23.57
C ILE A 265 2.42 16.37 23.35
N ASP A 266 2.64 15.62 24.43
CA ASP A 266 3.42 14.37 24.45
C ASP A 266 2.86 13.29 23.51
N VAL A 267 1.54 13.28 23.32
CA VAL A 267 0.87 12.47 22.30
C VAL A 267 0.88 13.24 20.99
N ARG A 268 1.77 12.85 20.06
CA ARG A 268 1.77 13.38 18.69
C ARG A 268 0.42 13.12 18.04
N LEU A 269 -0.44 14.13 18.06
CA LEU A 269 -1.70 14.10 17.34
C LEU A 269 -1.42 14.01 15.84
N GLN A 270 -2.31 13.29 15.15
CA GLN A 270 -2.36 12.93 13.73
C GLN A 270 -2.11 14.07 12.71
N VAL A 271 -1.92 15.31 13.17
CA VAL A 271 -1.78 16.52 12.37
C VAL A 271 -0.47 17.28 12.64
N GLU A 272 0.54 16.68 13.28
CA GLU A 272 1.88 17.27 13.20
C GLU A 272 2.46 17.22 11.78
N GLY A 273 1.85 16.42 10.89
CA GLY A 273 1.90 16.65 9.45
C GLY A 273 0.67 17.44 8.98
N VAL A 274 0.44 18.69 9.41
CA VAL A 274 -0.23 19.64 8.51
C VAL A 274 0.75 19.81 7.35
N ASP A 275 0.69 18.89 6.40
CA ASP A 275 1.55 18.92 5.24
C ASP A 275 1.32 20.26 4.55
N ASN A 276 2.39 20.87 4.03
CA ASN A 276 2.29 22.14 3.31
C ASN A 276 1.18 22.12 2.24
N ALA A 277 0.77 20.95 1.75
CA ALA A 277 -0.37 20.77 0.85
C ALA A 277 -1.76 21.03 1.46
N LEU A 278 -2.00 20.71 2.73
CA LEU A 278 -3.22 21.13 3.44
C LEU A 278 -3.25 22.66 3.56
N ILE A 279 -2.08 23.27 3.87
CA ILE A 279 -1.92 24.72 4.00
C ILE A 279 -2.07 25.42 2.63
N LYS A 280 -1.53 24.83 1.57
CA LYS A 280 -1.62 25.31 0.19
C LYS A 280 -2.98 25.01 -0.47
N GLY A 281 -3.88 24.29 0.22
CA GLY A 281 -5.23 23.97 -0.27
C GLY A 281 -5.27 22.96 -1.41
N GLU A 282 -4.26 22.10 -1.54
CA GLU A 282 -4.20 21.02 -2.54
C GLU A 282 -4.91 19.75 -2.06
N VAL A 283 -4.99 19.58 -0.74
CA VAL A 283 -5.72 18.51 -0.05
C VAL A 283 -6.79 19.15 0.84
N GLU A 284 -7.99 18.57 0.87
CA GLU A 284 -9.12 19.08 1.66
C GLU A 284 -9.56 18.05 2.70
N SER A 285 -9.41 18.40 3.98
CA SER A 285 -9.83 17.53 5.09
C SER A 285 -11.35 17.55 5.27
N GLN A 286 -11.99 16.39 5.23
CA GLN A 286 -13.43 16.20 5.42
C GLN A 286 -13.69 15.20 6.55
N TRP A 287 -14.71 15.47 7.35
CA TRP A 287 -15.09 14.55 8.42
C TRP A 287 -15.86 13.34 7.87
N THR A 288 -15.58 12.15 8.39
CA THR A 288 -16.39 10.94 8.13
C THR A 288 -16.64 10.17 9.43
N GLY A 289 -17.84 9.61 9.58
CA GLY A 289 -18.30 9.02 10.84
C GLY A 289 -17.74 7.62 11.15
N LEU A 290 -17.08 6.97 10.20
CA LEU A 290 -16.43 5.68 10.41
C LEU A 290 -15.34 5.47 9.35
N ILE A 291 -14.09 5.23 9.78
CA ILE A 291 -13.02 4.69 8.94
C ILE A 291 -12.69 3.30 9.51
N ALA A 292 -13.51 2.29 9.19
CA ALA A 292 -13.20 0.89 9.53
C ALA A 292 -12.27 0.25 8.49
N LEU A 293 -11.17 0.92 8.18
CA LEU A 293 -10.20 0.44 7.20
C LEU A 293 -8.83 0.46 7.86
N LEU A 294 -8.36 -0.74 8.24
CA LEU A 294 -6.97 -1.09 8.59
C LEU A 294 -6.54 -1.07 10.08
N VAL A 295 -7.48 -1.11 11.03
CA VAL A 295 -7.18 -1.45 12.46
C VAL A 295 -7.78 -2.78 12.84
#